data_AF-Q58894-F1
#
_entry.id   AF-Q58894-F1
#
_cell.length_a   1.000
_cell.length_b   1.000
_cell.length_c   1.000
_cell.angle_alpha   90.00
_cell.angle_beta   90.00
_cell.angle_gamma   90.00
#
_symmetry.space_group_name_H-M   'P 1'
#
loop_
_entity.id
_entity.type
_entity.pdbx_description
1 polymer ?
#
loop_
_entity_poly.entity_id
_entity_poly.type
_entity_poly.pdbx_seq_one_letter_code
_entity_poly.pdbx_strand_id
1 'polypeptide(L)'
;MSKSGNKNQNCPKCNNSPWIQRANNFIAQNQNVQTGTKEYYQVEAVKYLLNNGHCGIDCRAKISDIIKGINYPKNREAFQHEVLIPLKQYGIIATLVYPGRKGGVFIPCNNDEIKKVAKQVFKRIESELENLEGSATGVQNIKNLANSLKTTVHNLKNTI
;
A
#
# COMPACT_ATOMS: atom_id res chain seq x y z
N MET A 1 25.07 5.27 -16.76
CA MET A 1 24.03 6.28 -17.06
C MET A 1 22.77 5.99 -16.22
N SER A 2 22.09 6.88 -15.50
CA SER A 2 22.40 8.13 -14.83
C SER A 2 21.21 8.40 -13.89
N LYS A 3 21.51 8.66 -12.61
CA LYS A 3 20.66 9.27 -11.55
C LYS A 3 19.52 8.41 -10.95
N SER A 4 19.90 7.51 -10.04
CA SER A 4 19.09 7.24 -8.83
C SER A 4 19.15 8.50 -7.96
N GLY A 5 18.13 9.35 -8.09
CA GLY A 5 17.99 10.57 -7.31
C GLY A 5 17.65 10.24 -5.86
N ASN A 6 18.70 10.06 -5.06
CA ASN A 6 18.63 9.99 -3.60
C ASN A 6 18.23 11.38 -3.08
N LYS A 7 16.92 11.68 -3.07
CA LYS A 7 16.40 12.77 -2.25
C LYS A 7 16.23 12.21 -0.84
N ASN A 8 17.27 12.35 -0.03
CA ASN A 8 17.15 12.34 1.42
C ASN A 8 16.30 13.55 1.82
N GLN A 9 14.98 13.45 1.62
CA GLN A 9 14.03 14.20 2.42
C GLN A 9 14.14 13.64 3.83
N ASN A 10 14.13 14.53 4.82
CA ASN A 10 14.33 14.19 6.23
C ASN A 10 13.14 13.38 6.74
N CYS A 11 13.12 12.08 6.43
CA CYS A 11 12.00 11.21 6.67
C CYS A 11 11.85 10.98 8.17
N PRO A 12 10.65 11.19 8.73
CA PRO A 12 10.44 11.01 10.15
C PRO A 12 10.64 9.54 10.50
N LYS A 13 11.32 9.26 11.62
CA LYS A 13 11.46 7.88 12.12
C LYS A 13 10.14 7.30 12.65
N CYS A 14 9.15 8.16 12.90
CA CYS A 14 7.81 7.80 13.37
C CYS A 14 7.80 6.91 14.62
N ASN A 15 8.73 7.17 15.56
CA ASN A 15 9.04 6.33 16.72
C ASN A 15 7.81 5.82 17.53
N ASN A 16 6.72 6.60 17.57
CA ASN A 16 5.51 6.26 18.33
C ASN A 16 4.38 5.69 17.45
N SER A 17 4.67 5.31 16.21
CA SER A 17 3.69 4.77 15.27
C SER A 17 3.25 3.35 15.67
N PRO A 18 1.93 3.10 15.81
CA PRO A 18 1.41 1.74 15.98
C PRO A 18 1.79 0.78 14.84
N TRP A 19 1.94 1.30 13.62
CA TRP A 19 2.37 0.51 12.46
C TRP A 19 3.84 0.10 12.55
N ILE A 20 4.70 0.98 13.08
CA ILE A 20 6.10 0.62 13.34
C ILE A 20 6.21 -0.43 14.44
N GLN A 21 5.41 -0.32 15.51
CA GLN A 21 5.37 -1.35 16.54
C GLN A 21 4.94 -2.72 15.97
N ARG A 22 3.91 -2.75 15.12
CA ARG A 22 3.50 -3.96 14.39
C ARG A 22 4.59 -4.49 13.46
N ALA A 23 5.29 -3.60 12.75
CA ALA A 23 6.41 -3.97 11.88
C ALA A 23 7.54 -4.66 12.66
N ASN A 24 7.95 -4.09 13.79
CA ASN A 24 8.99 -4.64 14.65
C ASN A 24 8.55 -5.98 15.28
N ASN A 25 7.31 -6.07 15.75
CA ASN A 25 6.75 -7.32 16.29
C ASN A 25 6.70 -8.41 15.21
N PHE A 26 6.29 -8.07 13.99
CA PHE A 26 6.26 -8.99 12.86
C PHE A 26 7.65 -9.55 12.54
N ILE A 27 8.68 -8.69 12.52
CA ILE A 27 10.07 -9.14 12.33
C ILE A 27 10.50 -10.07 13.47
N ALA A 28 10.21 -9.71 14.73
CA ALA A 28 10.58 -10.51 15.90
C ALA A 28 9.92 -11.89 15.90
N GLN A 29 8.66 -11.98 15.50
CA GLN A 29 7.91 -13.24 15.43
C GLN A 29 8.39 -14.17 14.30
N ASN A 30 9.05 -13.62 13.27
CA ASN A 30 9.45 -14.37 12.08
C ASN A 30 10.99 -14.44 11.92
N GLN A 31 11.74 -14.39 13.02
CA GLN A 31 13.21 -14.42 13.00
C GLN A 31 13.79 -15.71 12.39
N ASN A 32 13.09 -16.83 12.53
CA ASN A 32 13.57 -18.15 12.12
C ASN A 32 12.94 -18.64 10.80
N VAL A 33 12.37 -17.72 10.01
CA VAL A 33 11.76 -18.07 8.74
C VAL A 33 12.80 -18.58 7.74
N GLN A 34 12.50 -19.68 7.06
CA GLN A 34 13.41 -20.26 6.08
C GLN A 34 13.63 -19.32 4.89
N THR A 35 14.89 -19.11 4.51
CA THR A 35 15.25 -18.27 3.36
C THR A 35 14.60 -18.78 2.07
N GLY A 36 14.12 -17.85 1.23
CA GLY A 36 13.47 -18.17 -0.04
C GLY A 36 11.97 -18.45 0.04
N THR A 37 11.38 -18.48 1.24
CA THR A 37 9.93 -18.57 1.44
C THR A 37 9.23 -17.22 1.24
N LYS A 38 7.89 -17.22 1.11
CA LYS A 38 7.11 -15.98 0.96
C LYS A 38 7.23 -15.11 2.22
N GLU A 39 7.18 -15.75 3.37
CA GLU A 39 7.31 -15.15 4.70
C GLU A 39 8.69 -14.52 4.88
N TYR A 40 9.76 -15.15 4.38
CA TYR A 40 11.09 -14.54 4.34
C TYR A 40 11.09 -13.21 3.57
N TYR A 41 10.52 -13.18 2.37
CA TYR A 41 10.45 -11.94 1.59
C TYR A 41 9.52 -10.89 2.20
N GLN A 42 8.50 -11.31 2.96
CA GLN A 42 7.69 -10.38 3.76
C GLN A 42 8.53 -9.72 4.85
N VAL A 43 9.31 -10.49 5.61
CA VAL A 43 10.22 -9.96 6.64
C VAL A 43 11.25 -9.02 6.04
N GLU A 44 11.90 -9.42 4.95
CA GLU A 44 12.91 -8.59 4.27
C GLU A 44 12.31 -7.31 3.68
N ALA A 45 11.09 -7.34 3.16
CA ALA A 45 10.40 -6.13 2.70
C ALA A 45 10.11 -5.16 3.86
N VAL A 46 9.70 -5.66 5.02
CA VAL A 46 9.48 -4.80 6.22
C VAL A 46 10.80 -4.22 6.71
N LYS A 47 11.86 -5.03 6.83
CA LYS A 47 13.21 -4.55 7.20
C LYS A 47 13.71 -3.51 6.22
N TYR A 48 13.53 -3.72 4.91
CA TYR A 48 13.90 -2.76 3.88
C TYR A 48 13.22 -1.41 4.11
N LEU A 49 11.92 -1.40 4.36
CA LEU A 49 11.17 -0.15 4.60
C LEU A 49 11.67 0.58 5.86
N LEU A 50 11.89 -0.14 6.96
CA LEU A 50 12.39 0.45 8.21
C LEU A 50 13.83 1.00 8.04
N ASN A 51 14.73 0.18 7.52
CA ASN A 51 16.16 0.50 7.44
C ASN A 51 16.46 1.64 6.46
N ASN A 52 15.61 1.84 5.45
CA ASN A 52 15.75 2.90 4.46
C ASN A 52 14.84 4.12 4.74
N GLY A 53 14.22 4.19 5.92
CA GLY A 53 13.45 5.36 6.34
C GLY A 53 12.15 5.57 5.55
N HIS A 54 11.54 4.51 5.04
CA HIS A 54 10.26 4.56 4.32
C HIS A 54 9.04 4.62 5.25
N CYS A 55 9.17 5.42 6.30
CA CYS A 55 8.14 5.72 7.28
C CYS A 55 7.46 7.03 6.90
N GLY A 56 6.14 6.98 6.71
CA GLY A 56 5.33 8.12 6.32
C GLY A 56 5.06 8.21 4.82
N ILE A 57 3.94 8.83 4.48
CA ILE A 57 3.39 8.86 3.11
C ILE A 57 4.32 9.57 2.12
N ASP A 58 5.05 10.57 2.59
CA ASP A 58 6.00 11.36 1.80
C ASP A 58 7.32 10.62 1.56
N CYS A 59 7.58 9.58 2.35
CA CYS A 59 8.80 8.77 2.34
C CYS A 59 8.60 7.40 1.67
N ARG A 60 7.51 7.23 0.94
CA ARG A 60 7.15 5.96 0.29
C ARG A 60 8.21 5.46 -0.70
N ALA A 61 8.46 4.16 -0.66
CA ALA A 61 9.30 3.44 -1.61
C ALA A 61 8.52 3.05 -2.87
N LYS A 62 9.19 3.01 -4.02
CA LYS A 62 8.61 2.36 -5.20
C LYS A 62 8.73 0.84 -5.04
N ILE A 63 7.73 0.12 -5.53
CA ILE A 63 7.75 -1.35 -5.54
C ILE A 63 9.01 -1.90 -6.24
N SER A 64 9.46 -1.28 -7.33
CA SER A 64 10.68 -1.66 -8.03
C SER A 64 11.93 -1.57 -7.15
N ASP A 65 11.98 -0.57 -6.28
CA ASP A 65 13.15 -0.27 -5.46
C ASP A 65 13.20 -1.28 -4.29
N ILE A 66 12.05 -1.65 -3.75
CA ILE A 66 11.94 -2.72 -2.74
C ILE A 66 12.34 -4.07 -3.33
N ILE A 67 11.76 -4.47 -4.48
CA ILE A 67 12.07 -5.73 -5.16
C ILE A 67 13.58 -5.87 -5.40
N LYS A 68 14.20 -4.80 -5.92
CA LYS A 68 15.65 -4.75 -6.14
C LYS A 68 16.43 -4.79 -4.83
N GLY A 69 15.96 -4.08 -3.81
CA GLY A 69 16.64 -3.97 -2.51
C GLY A 69 16.68 -5.28 -1.72
N ILE A 70 15.67 -6.14 -1.86
CA ILE A 70 15.58 -7.42 -1.15
C ILE A 70 15.95 -8.64 -2.03
N ASN A 71 16.38 -8.40 -3.28
CA ASN A 71 16.66 -9.45 -4.26
C ASN A 71 15.49 -10.44 -4.44
N TYR A 72 14.25 -9.93 -4.57
CA TYR A 72 13.09 -10.79 -4.78
C TYR A 72 13.12 -11.44 -6.17
N PRO A 73 13.01 -12.78 -6.29
CA PRO A 73 13.35 -13.50 -7.52
C PRO A 73 12.22 -13.54 -8.56
N LYS A 74 11.00 -13.13 -8.20
CA LYS A 74 9.83 -13.19 -9.09
C LYS A 74 9.45 -11.79 -9.59
N ASN A 75 8.44 -11.76 -10.47
CA ASN A 75 7.95 -10.52 -11.06
C ASN A 75 7.20 -9.63 -10.04
N ARG A 76 6.85 -8.42 -10.48
CA ARG A 76 6.14 -7.41 -9.67
C ARG A 76 4.77 -7.90 -9.19
N GLU A 77 4.05 -8.67 -9.99
CA GLU A 77 2.73 -9.18 -9.65
C GLU A 77 2.82 -10.21 -8.52
N ALA A 78 3.72 -11.17 -8.63
CA ALA A 78 4.04 -12.11 -7.57
C ALA A 78 4.45 -11.38 -6.29
N PHE A 79 5.26 -10.32 -6.38
CA PHE A 79 5.62 -9.50 -5.21
C PHE A 79 4.39 -8.83 -4.57
N GLN A 80 3.46 -8.32 -5.37
CA GLN A 80 2.22 -7.75 -4.84
C GLN A 80 1.39 -8.79 -4.08
N HIS A 81 1.20 -9.97 -4.67
CA HIS A 81 0.36 -11.03 -4.10
C HIS A 81 1.00 -11.74 -2.90
N GLU A 82 2.28 -12.11 -3.00
CA GLU A 82 2.97 -12.91 -1.99
C GLU A 82 3.50 -12.07 -0.82
N VAL A 83 3.79 -10.79 -1.06
CA VAL A 83 4.44 -9.92 -0.05
C VAL A 83 3.53 -8.78 0.38
N LEU A 84 3.11 -7.91 -0.56
CA LEU A 84 2.45 -6.67 -0.17
C LEU A 84 1.01 -6.86 0.33
N ILE A 85 0.24 -7.79 -0.25
CA ILE A 85 -1.14 -8.05 0.19
C ILE A 85 -1.16 -8.54 1.66
N PRO A 86 -0.42 -9.59 2.06
CA PRO A 86 -0.36 -10.02 3.45
C PRO A 86 0.07 -8.91 4.41
N LEU A 87 1.13 -8.16 4.08
CA LEU A 87 1.62 -7.07 4.93
C LEU A 87 0.60 -5.91 5.12
N LYS A 88 -0.25 -5.66 4.11
CA LYS A 88 -1.38 -4.73 4.23
C LYS A 88 -2.47 -5.29 5.16
N GLN A 89 -2.79 -6.58 5.02
CA GLN A 89 -3.78 -7.25 5.87
C GLN A 89 -3.34 -7.31 7.34
N TYR A 90 -2.04 -7.48 7.60
CA TYR A 90 -1.47 -7.37 8.95
C TYR A 90 -1.44 -5.93 9.50
N GLY A 91 -1.81 -4.95 8.68
CA GLY A 91 -1.82 -3.55 9.08
C GLY A 91 -0.44 -3.03 9.44
N ILE A 92 0.59 -3.45 8.69
CA ILE A 92 1.99 -3.03 8.85
C ILE A 92 2.33 -1.92 7.85
N ILE A 93 1.96 -2.12 6.58
CA ILE A 93 2.25 -1.19 5.49
C ILE A 93 0.96 -0.61 4.93
N ALA A 94 1.11 0.53 4.25
CA ALA A 94 0.09 1.07 3.37
C ALA A 94 0.67 1.33 1.98
N THR A 95 -0.22 1.44 0.99
CA THR A 95 0.15 1.73 -0.40
C THR A 95 -0.72 2.83 -0.95
N LEU A 96 -0.09 3.85 -1.56
CA LEU A 96 -0.80 4.76 -2.45
C LEU A 96 -0.71 4.25 -3.88
N VAL A 97 -1.84 4.18 -4.57
CA VAL A 97 -1.93 3.75 -5.97
C VAL A 97 -2.33 4.95 -6.83
N TYR A 98 -1.33 5.71 -7.27
CA TYR A 98 -1.51 6.71 -8.32
C TYR A 98 -0.77 6.25 -9.58
N PRO A 99 -1.30 6.54 -10.78
CA PRO A 99 -0.50 6.47 -12.00
C PRO A 99 0.80 7.29 -11.84
N GLY A 100 1.91 6.72 -12.30
CA GLY A 100 3.21 7.38 -12.32
C GLY A 100 3.91 7.47 -10.95
N ARG A 101 4.72 8.53 -10.77
CA ARG A 101 5.67 8.70 -9.64
C ARG A 101 4.99 8.89 -8.27
N LYS A 102 3.66 8.97 -8.23
CA LYS A 102 2.90 9.25 -7.02
C LYS A 102 2.55 7.99 -6.24
N GLY A 103 2.60 6.81 -6.85
CA GLY A 103 2.40 5.55 -6.13
C GLY A 103 3.60 5.13 -5.28
N GLY A 104 3.38 4.36 -4.22
CA GLY A 104 4.45 3.83 -3.39
C GLY A 104 3.95 3.09 -2.15
N VAL A 105 4.87 2.38 -1.49
CA VAL A 105 4.67 1.59 -0.28
C VAL A 105 5.38 2.29 0.89
N PHE A 106 4.75 2.34 2.05
CA PHE A 106 5.33 2.98 3.24
C PHE A 106 4.77 2.34 4.52
N ILE A 107 5.46 2.56 5.64
CA ILE A 107 4.93 2.27 6.98
C ILE A 107 4.27 3.55 7.50
N PRO A 108 2.96 3.56 7.79
CA PRO A 108 2.27 4.77 8.23
C PRO A 108 2.81 5.31 9.57
N CYS A 109 2.75 6.63 9.74
CA CYS A 109 3.19 7.32 10.94
C CYS A 109 2.03 7.68 11.88
N ASN A 110 0.84 7.90 11.32
CA ASN A 110 -0.33 8.32 12.07
C ASN A 110 -1.64 7.95 11.35
N ASN A 111 -2.76 8.17 12.03
CA ASN A 111 -4.10 7.91 11.50
C ASN A 111 -4.42 8.73 10.24
N ASP A 112 -3.94 9.97 10.14
CA ASP A 112 -4.25 10.84 9.00
C ASP A 112 -3.68 10.32 7.68
N GLU A 113 -2.54 9.64 7.70
CA GLU A 113 -2.01 8.96 6.52
C GLU A 113 -2.90 7.78 6.09
N ILE A 114 -3.44 7.03 7.04
CA ILE A 114 -4.43 5.98 6.73
C ILE A 114 -5.72 6.58 6.19
N LYS A 115 -6.20 7.69 6.76
CA LYS A 115 -7.35 8.42 6.22
C LYS A 115 -7.12 8.86 4.77
N LYS A 116 -5.92 9.33 4.43
CA LYS A 116 -5.53 9.67 3.04
C LYS A 116 -5.57 8.45 2.12
N VAL A 117 -5.05 7.30 2.56
CA VAL A 117 -5.11 6.04 1.80
C VAL A 117 -6.56 5.58 1.61
N ALA A 118 -7.37 5.61 2.67
CA ALA A 118 -8.78 5.25 2.61
C ALA A 118 -9.56 6.14 1.63
N LYS A 119 -9.36 7.47 1.70
CA LYS A 119 -9.94 8.42 0.75
C LYS A 119 -9.57 8.10 -0.70
N GLN A 120 -8.33 7.68 -0.97
CA GLN A 120 -7.93 7.26 -2.30
C GLN A 120 -8.64 5.97 -2.75
N VAL A 121 -8.74 4.98 -1.86
CA VAL A 121 -9.45 3.72 -2.15
C VAL A 121 -10.91 4.00 -2.49
N PHE A 122 -11.60 4.82 -1.69
CA PHE A 122 -12.99 5.19 -1.98
C PHE A 122 -13.14 5.95 -3.29
N LYS A 123 -12.27 6.92 -3.59
CA LYS A 123 -12.27 7.61 -4.90
C LYS A 123 -12.12 6.64 -6.07
N ARG A 124 -11.29 5.62 -5.91
CA ARG A 124 -11.14 4.58 -6.93
C ARG A 124 -12.42 3.76 -7.08
N ILE A 125 -13.01 3.32 -5.97
CA ILE A 125 -14.26 2.56 -6.00
C ILE A 125 -15.38 3.38 -6.66
N GLU A 126 -15.51 4.68 -6.36
CA GLU A 126 -16.46 5.57 -7.04
C GLU A 126 -16.24 5.57 -8.55
N SER A 127 -14.99 5.72 -9.01
CA SER A 127 -14.66 5.71 -10.44
C SER A 127 -14.96 4.37 -11.12
N GLU A 128 -14.68 3.23 -10.46
CA GLU A 128 -15.04 1.92 -11.01
C GLU A 128 -16.56 1.72 -11.08
N LEU A 129 -17.32 2.28 -10.11
CA LEU A 129 -18.78 2.25 -10.13
C LEU A 129 -19.37 3.15 -11.23
N GLU A 130 -18.76 4.30 -11.51
CA GLU A 130 -19.11 5.15 -12.67
C GLU A 130 -18.83 4.43 -14.00
N ASN A 131 -17.69 3.76 -14.12
CA ASN A 131 -17.36 2.94 -15.29
C ASN A 131 -18.37 1.80 -15.49
N LEU A 132 -18.78 1.13 -14.40
CA LEU A 132 -19.79 0.09 -14.42
C LEU A 132 -21.15 0.64 -14.82
N GLU A 133 -21.55 1.80 -14.30
CA GLU A 133 -22.79 2.49 -14.67
C GLU A 133 -22.86 2.77 -16.17
N GLY A 134 -21.77 3.27 -16.76
CA GLY A 134 -21.68 3.53 -18.20
C GLY A 134 -21.67 2.24 -19.05
N SER A 135 -20.97 1.21 -18.59
CA SER A 135 -20.87 -0.07 -19.30
C SER A 135 -22.16 -0.88 -19.26
N ALA A 136 -22.99 -0.70 -18.23
CA ALA A 136 -24.27 -1.40 -18.04
C ALA A 136 -25.42 -0.83 -18.90
N THR A 137 -25.11 -0.27 -20.07
CA THR A 137 -26.12 0.23 -21.01
C THR A 137 -27.03 -0.92 -21.45
N GLY A 138 -28.33 -0.80 -21.18
CA GLY A 138 -29.33 -1.85 -21.45
C GLY A 138 -29.57 -2.84 -20.30
N VAL A 139 -28.85 -2.72 -19.18
CA VAL A 139 -28.98 -3.60 -18.01
C VAL A 139 -29.33 -2.77 -16.76
N GLN A 140 -30.60 -2.35 -16.68
CA GLN A 140 -31.06 -1.33 -15.73
C GLN A 140 -30.83 -1.69 -14.25
N ASN A 141 -30.95 -2.96 -13.88
CA ASN A 141 -30.69 -3.43 -12.51
C ASN A 141 -29.23 -3.19 -12.09
N ILE A 142 -28.27 -3.43 -12.99
CA ILE A 142 -26.84 -3.17 -12.71
C ILE A 142 -26.57 -1.68 -12.63
N LYS A 143 -27.18 -0.86 -13.51
CA LYS A 143 -27.08 0.60 -13.44
C LYS A 143 -27.58 1.15 -12.09
N ASN A 144 -28.74 0.68 -11.64
CA ASN A 144 -29.32 1.06 -10.36
C ASN A 144 -28.44 0.63 -9.18
N LEU A 145 -27.91 -0.60 -9.22
CA LEU A 145 -27.00 -1.11 -8.19
C LEU A 145 -25.71 -0.29 -8.12
N ALA A 146 -25.08 0.00 -9.25
CA ALA A 146 -23.86 0.80 -9.33
C ALA A 146 -24.09 2.20 -8.75
N ASN A 147 -25.21 2.85 -9.07
CA ASN A 147 -25.55 4.17 -8.54
C ASN A 147 -25.81 4.17 -7.02
N SER A 148 -26.50 3.15 -6.49
CA SER A 148 -26.71 2.98 -5.05
C SER A 148 -25.39 2.79 -4.32
N LEU A 149 -24.53 1.89 -4.80
CA LEU A 149 -23.20 1.67 -4.23
C LEU A 149 -22.34 2.94 -4.30
N LYS A 150 -22.40 3.68 -5.41
CA LYS A 150 -21.66 4.93 -5.58
C LYS A 150 -22.06 5.94 -4.51
N THR A 151 -23.36 6.09 -4.26
CA THR A 151 -23.89 6.96 -3.19
C THR A 151 -23.41 6.52 -1.80
N THR A 152 -23.47 5.23 -1.49
CA THR A 152 -22.97 4.69 -0.22
C THR A 152 -21.48 4.94 -0.03
N VAL A 153 -20.67 4.65 -1.05
CA VAL A 153 -19.21 4.86 -1.02
C VAL A 153 -18.87 6.34 -0.86
N HIS A 154 -19.60 7.22 -1.54
CA HIS A 154 -19.44 8.66 -1.41
C HIS A 154 -19.66 9.14 0.02
N ASN A 155 -20.74 8.68 0.65
CA ASN A 155 -21.05 9.02 2.03
C ASN A 155 -19.96 8.52 2.99
N LEU A 156 -19.52 7.27 2.84
CA LEU A 156 -18.43 6.69 3.66
C LEU A 156 -17.10 7.44 3.50
N LYS A 157 -16.79 7.90 2.29
CA LYS A 157 -15.57 8.69 2.05
C LYS A 157 -15.57 10.01 2.83
N ASN A 158 -16.74 10.62 3.01
CA ASN A 158 -16.92 11.91 3.68
C ASN A 158 -16.97 11.81 5.22
N THR A 159 -17.09 10.60 5.79
CA THR A 159 -17.03 10.40 7.25
C THR A 159 -15.61 10.28 7.82
N ILE A 160 -14.60 10.29 6.95
CA ILE A 160 -13.18 10.08 7.28
C ILE A 160 -12.39 11.37 7.13
#